data_AF-A0A849S6L2-F1
#
_entry.id   AF-A0A849S6L2-F1
#
_cell.length_a   1.000
_cell.length_b   1.000
_cell.length_c   1.000
_cell.angle_alpha   90.00
_cell.angle_beta   90.00
_cell.angle_gamma   90.00
#
_symmetry.space_group_name_H-M   'P 1'
#
loop_
_entity.id
_entity.type
_entity.pdbx_description
1 polymer ?
#
loop_
_entity_poly.entity_id
_entity_poly.type
_entity_poly.pdbx_seq_one_letter_code
_entity_poly.pdbx_strand_id
1 'polypeptide(L)'
;MDLKFLDFEQPIAELEAKIKELRNVEFDNKINISDALKQLEDRSQALTESIFSNLSDWQISQLSRHPGRPYTLDYVEHIFSDFHELHGDRAYADDPAIVCGLARLEGHPVMVIGHQKGRDTKEKIYR
;
A
#
# COMPACT_ATOMS: atom_id res chain seq x y z
N MET A 1 2.14 9.15 15.74
CA MET A 1 2.44 7.91 15.02
C MET A 1 1.92 8.09 13.62
N ASP A 2 2.79 8.00 12.62
CA ASP A 2 2.34 7.92 11.23
C ASP A 2 1.41 6.72 11.12
N LEU A 3 0.19 6.92 10.63
CA LEU A 3 -0.88 5.91 10.55
C LEU A 3 -0.56 4.75 9.56
N LYS A 4 0.70 4.66 9.11
CA LYS A 4 1.19 3.80 8.04
C LYS A 4 2.08 2.64 8.52
N PHE A 5 2.38 2.55 9.81
CA PHE A 5 3.24 1.49 10.34
C PHE A 5 2.53 0.68 11.42
N LEU A 6 2.67 -0.64 11.35
CA LEU A 6 2.20 -1.56 12.39
C LEU A 6 3.20 -1.61 13.56
N ASP A 7 2.78 -2.19 14.69
CA ASP A 7 3.60 -2.25 15.92
C ASP A 7 4.94 -2.96 15.70
N PHE A 8 4.95 -4.00 14.86
CA PHE A 8 6.17 -4.76 14.56
C PHE A 8 7.03 -4.10 13.46
N GLU A 9 6.53 -3.06 12.79
CA GLU A 9 7.26 -2.29 11.78
C GLU A 9 7.94 -1.06 12.38
N GLN A 10 7.71 -0.74 13.66
CA GLN A 10 8.33 0.40 14.34
C GLN A 10 9.87 0.46 14.20
N PRO A 11 10.61 -0.66 14.33
CA PRO A 11 12.07 -0.63 14.13
C PRO A 11 12.49 -0.19 12.73
N ILE A 12 11.67 -0.50 11.71
CA ILE A 12 11.89 -0.08 10.32
C ILE A 12 11.59 1.41 10.18
N ALA A 13 10.46 1.87 10.75
CA ALA A 13 10.06 3.27 10.72
C ALA A 13 11.09 4.20 11.38
N GLU A 14 11.70 3.78 12.49
CA GLU A 14 12.78 4.52 13.16
C GLU A 14 14.04 4.63 12.27
N LEU A 15 14.41 3.55 11.58
CA LEU A 15 15.54 3.56 10.65
C LEU A 15 15.25 4.45 9.44
N GLU A 16 14.06 4.36 8.85
CA GLU A 16 13.65 5.22 7.73
C GLU A 16 13.64 6.71 8.12
N ALA A 17 13.14 7.03 9.32
CA ALA A 17 13.15 8.40 9.84
C ALA A 17 14.60 8.92 9.95
N LYS A 18 15.51 8.10 10.48
CA LYS A 18 16.93 8.45 10.61
C LYS A 18 17.63 8.61 9.26
N ILE A 19 17.35 7.74 8.29
CA ILE A 19 17.86 7.85 6.92
C ILE A 19 17.37 9.16 6.29
N LYS A 20 16.09 9.49 6.46
CA LYS A 20 15.50 10.72 5.93
C LYS A 20 16.13 11.97 6.54
N GLU A 21 16.38 11.99 7.84
CA GLU A 21 17.09 13.08 8.52
C GLU A 21 18.51 13.27 7.98
N LEU A 22 19.28 12.19 7.88
CA LEU A 22 20.67 12.24 7.38
C LEU A 22 20.73 12.69 5.92
N ARG A 23 19.76 12.28 5.10
CA ARG A 23 19.66 12.70 3.70
C ARG A 23 19.39 14.21 3.56
N ASN A 24 18.61 14.79 4.46
CA ASN A 24 18.39 16.24 4.50
C ASN A 24 19.67 16.99 4.92
N VAL A 25 20.41 16.47 5.90
CA VAL A 25 21.67 17.08 6.39
C VAL A 25 22.77 17.06 5.33
N GLU A 26 22.88 15.99 4.54
CA GLU A 26 23.81 15.89 3.41
C GLU A 26 23.53 16.97 2.36
N PHE A 27 22.25 17.20 2.05
CA PHE A 27 21.83 18.23 1.09
C PHE A 27 22.20 19.65 1.55
N ASP A 28 22.00 19.96 2.83
CA ASP A 28 22.22 21.30 3.38
C ASP A 28 23.70 21.63 3.60
N ASN A 29 24.51 20.65 4.03
CA ASN A 29 25.89 20.92 4.50
C ASN A 29 27.01 20.43 3.55
N LYS A 30 26.69 19.79 2.41
CA LYS A 30 27.68 19.20 1.48
C LYS A 30 28.74 18.32 2.16
N ILE A 31 28.37 17.69 3.26
CA ILE A 31 29.20 16.71 3.97
C ILE A 31 28.98 15.37 3.28
N ASN A 32 30.06 14.64 2.95
CA ASN A 32 29.94 13.34 2.30
C ASN A 32 29.52 12.27 3.32
N ILE A 33 28.22 11.96 3.39
CA ILE A 33 27.62 10.98 4.32
C ILE A 33 27.11 9.75 3.54
N SER A 34 27.29 9.73 2.22
CA SER A 34 26.85 8.67 1.31
C SER A 34 27.15 7.23 1.79
N ASP A 35 28.35 6.94 2.29
CA ASP A 35 28.69 5.60 2.79
C ASP A 35 27.89 5.19 4.03
N ALA A 36 27.67 6.13 4.95
CA ALA A 36 26.89 5.88 6.17
C ALA A 36 25.39 5.75 5.85
N LEU A 37 24.88 6.53 4.89
CA LEU A 37 23.52 6.38 4.37
C LEU A 37 23.31 5.01 3.76
N LYS A 38 24.24 4.57 2.90
CA LYS A 38 24.17 3.25 2.27
C LYS A 38 24.17 2.13 3.32
N GLN A 39 25.04 2.20 4.32
CA GLN A 39 25.04 1.21 5.42
C GLN A 39 23.72 1.17 6.20
N LEU A 40 23.07 2.32 6.41
CA LEU A 40 21.79 2.38 7.09
C LEU A 40 20.65 1.85 6.21
N GLU A 41 20.67 2.16 4.91
CA GLU A 41 19.72 1.62 3.92
C GLU A 41 19.83 0.09 3.83
N ASP A 42 21.04 -0.45 3.70
CA ASP A 42 21.30 -1.90 3.68
C ASP A 42 20.80 -2.57 4.96
N ARG A 43 21.03 -1.93 6.12
CA ARG A 43 20.55 -2.43 7.42
C ARG A 43 19.02 -2.38 7.52
N SER A 44 18.39 -1.33 7.00
CA SER A 44 16.93 -1.19 6.97
C SER A 44 16.30 -2.27 6.09
N GLN A 45 16.89 -2.53 4.92
CA GLN A 45 16.45 -3.61 4.03
C GLN A 45 16.59 -4.98 4.69
N ALA A 46 17.75 -5.30 5.25
CA ALA A 46 17.97 -6.58 5.92
C ALA A 46 17.02 -6.80 7.12
N LEU A 47 16.74 -5.74 7.89
CA LEU A 47 15.79 -5.80 8.99
C LEU A 47 14.37 -6.05 8.47
N THR A 48 13.96 -5.34 7.42
CA THR A 48 12.67 -5.52 6.76
C THR A 48 12.50 -6.97 6.30
N GLU A 49 13.47 -7.51 5.56
CA GLU A 49 13.43 -8.91 5.11
C GLU A 49 13.30 -9.88 6.28
N SER A 50 14.05 -9.69 7.37
CA SER A 50 14.02 -10.58 8.53
C SER A 50 12.69 -10.58 9.30
N ILE A 51 12.03 -9.42 9.38
CA ILE A 51 10.73 -9.24 10.04
C ILE A 51 9.64 -9.90 9.19
N PHE A 52 9.58 -9.57 7.89
CA PHE A 52 8.54 -10.07 6.99
C PHE A 52 8.70 -11.56 6.67
N SER A 53 9.91 -12.14 6.80
CA SER A 53 10.12 -13.58 6.64
C SER A 53 9.63 -14.41 7.83
N ASN A 54 9.48 -13.80 9.02
CA ASN A 54 9.15 -14.49 10.28
C ASN A 54 7.91 -13.91 10.96
N LEU A 55 6.89 -13.56 10.17
CA LEU A 55 5.63 -13.05 10.72
C LEU A 55 4.85 -14.15 11.43
N SER A 56 4.30 -13.82 12.60
CA SER A 56 3.29 -14.63 13.27
C SER A 56 1.92 -14.49 12.59
N ASP A 57 1.04 -15.48 12.81
CA ASP A 57 -0.32 -15.50 12.27
C ASP A 57 -1.11 -14.21 12.58
N TRP A 58 -0.93 -13.65 13.79
CA TRP A 58 -1.56 -12.40 14.18
C TRP A 58 -1.03 -11.20 13.40
N GLN A 59 0.29 -11.13 13.19
CA GLN A 59 0.92 -10.06 12.41
C GLN A 59 0.49 -10.11 10.94
N ILE A 60 0.34 -11.32 10.37
CA ILE A 60 -0.22 -11.51 9.01
C ILE A 60 -1.65 -10.97 8.94
N SER A 61 -2.48 -11.26 9.95
CA SER A 61 -3.84 -10.72 10.03
C SER A 61 -3.85 -9.20 10.12
N GLN A 62 -2.96 -8.59 10.92
CA GLN A 62 -2.81 -7.14 10.99
C GLN A 62 -2.40 -6.55 9.63
N LEU A 63 -1.44 -7.17 8.92
CA LEU A 63 -1.00 -6.75 7.59
C LEU A 63 -2.12 -6.84 6.54
N SER A 64 -3.00 -7.85 6.65
CA SER A 64 -4.19 -7.97 5.80
C SER A 64 -5.17 -6.80 5.96
N ARG A 65 -5.09 -6.09 7.09
CA ARG A 65 -5.93 -4.94 7.45
C ARG A 65 -5.15 -3.62 7.44
N HIS A 66 -3.95 -3.63 6.85
CA HIS A 66 -3.09 -2.46 6.82
C HIS A 66 -3.81 -1.25 6.20
N PRO A 67 -3.75 -0.05 6.80
CA PRO A 67 -4.41 1.14 6.26
C PRO A 67 -3.94 1.52 4.85
N GLY A 68 -2.69 1.20 4.50
CA GLY A 68 -2.11 1.41 3.18
C GLY A 68 -2.21 0.20 2.24
N ARG A 69 -3.02 -0.83 2.56
CA ARG A 69 -3.18 -2.00 1.69
C ARG A 69 -3.88 -1.59 0.38
N PRO A 70 -3.34 -1.96 -0.80
CA PRO A 70 -4.02 -1.72 -2.07
C PRO A 70 -5.37 -2.46 -2.15
N TYR A 71 -6.37 -1.77 -2.71
CA TYR A 71 -7.72 -2.27 -2.94
C TYR A 71 -7.95 -2.62 -4.40
N THR A 72 -9.15 -3.10 -4.74
CA THR A 72 -9.49 -3.60 -6.08
C THR A 72 -9.14 -2.59 -7.17
N LEU A 73 -9.58 -1.33 -7.05
CA LEU A 73 -9.31 -0.30 -8.06
C LEU A 73 -7.82 -0.02 -8.27
N ASP A 74 -6.98 -0.16 -7.23
CA ASP A 74 -5.53 0.03 -7.37
C ASP A 74 -4.92 -1.03 -8.28
N TYR A 75 -5.36 -2.28 -8.15
CA TYR A 75 -4.94 -3.35 -9.06
C TYR A 75 -5.54 -3.17 -10.45
N VAL A 76 -6.77 -2.69 -10.55
CA VAL A 76 -7.42 -2.45 -11.85
C VAL A 76 -6.62 -1.46 -12.68
N GLU A 77 -6.18 -0.35 -12.08
CA GLU A 77 -5.40 0.70 -12.75
C GLU A 77 -4.04 0.20 -13.26
N HIS A 78 -3.40 -0.74 -12.56
CA HIS A 78 -2.06 -1.21 -12.91
C HIS A 78 -2.06 -2.45 -13.83
N ILE A 79 -3.10 -3.30 -13.76
CA ILE A 79 -3.12 -4.60 -14.41
C ILE A 79 -3.97 -4.60 -15.68
N PHE A 80 -5.07 -3.82 -15.71
CA PHE A 80 -6.06 -3.88 -16.78
C PHE A 80 -6.02 -2.63 -17.65
N SER A 81 -6.51 -2.79 -18.87
CA SER A 81 -6.73 -1.70 -19.84
C SER A 81 -8.21 -1.61 -20.19
N ASP A 82 -8.65 -0.48 -20.73
CA ASP A 82 -10.05 -0.23 -21.15
C ASP A 82 -11.09 -0.57 -20.07
N PHE A 83 -10.81 -0.29 -18.79
CA PHE A 83 -11.76 -0.56 -17.71
C PHE A 83 -12.96 0.38 -17.78
N HIS A 84 -14.16 -0.20 -17.87
CA HIS A 84 -15.45 0.48 -17.83
C HIS A 84 -16.26 -0.05 -16.66
N GLU A 85 -16.37 0.76 -15.62
CA GLU A 85 -17.16 0.44 -14.42
C GLU A 85 -18.65 0.36 -14.76
N LEU A 86 -19.32 -0.65 -14.22
CA LEU A 86 -20.74 -0.91 -14.35
C LEU A 86 -21.40 -0.76 -12.98
N HIS A 87 -22.56 -0.12 -12.97
CA HIS A 87 -23.28 0.23 -11.76
C HIS A 87 -24.70 -0.35 -11.74
N GLY A 88 -25.17 -0.68 -10.54
CA GLY A 88 -26.55 -1.03 -10.24
C GLY A 88 -26.92 -2.50 -10.45
N ASP A 89 -27.81 -2.97 -9.59
CA ASP A 89 -28.39 -4.32 -9.60
C ASP A 89 -29.65 -4.48 -10.47
N ARG A 90 -30.12 -3.37 -11.08
CA ARG A 90 -31.39 -3.26 -11.84
C ARG A 90 -32.67 -3.47 -11.02
N ALA A 91 -32.58 -3.57 -9.70
CA ALA A 91 -33.71 -3.87 -8.82
C ALA A 91 -33.89 -2.81 -7.72
N TYR A 92 -32.81 -2.39 -7.08
CA TYR A 92 -32.85 -1.52 -5.92
C TYR A 92 -31.85 -0.38 -6.02
N ALA A 93 -30.55 -0.67 -5.97
CA ALA A 93 -29.51 0.34 -5.87
C ALA A 93 -28.16 -0.15 -6.39
N ASP A 94 -27.25 0.81 -6.56
CA ASP A 94 -25.82 0.55 -6.74
C ASP A 94 -25.17 0.46 -5.35
N ASP A 95 -24.41 -0.61 -5.10
CA ASP A 95 -23.69 -0.81 -3.83
C ASP A 95 -22.26 -0.30 -3.98
N PRO A 96 -21.89 0.83 -3.36
CA PRO A 96 -20.55 1.38 -3.49
C PRO A 96 -19.45 0.46 -2.95
N ALA A 97 -19.76 -0.53 -2.11
CA ALA A 97 -18.81 -1.50 -1.57
C ALA A 97 -18.33 -2.51 -2.62
N ILE A 98 -19.07 -2.66 -3.73
CA ILE A 98 -18.73 -3.57 -4.83
C ILE A 98 -18.45 -2.75 -6.08
N VAL A 99 -17.30 -2.99 -6.67
CA VAL A 99 -16.94 -2.45 -7.98
C VAL A 99 -16.96 -3.58 -8.99
N CYS A 100 -17.61 -3.35 -10.12
CA CYS A 100 -17.60 -4.29 -11.24
C CYS A 100 -17.42 -3.56 -12.57
N GLY A 101 -16.88 -4.23 -13.58
CA GLY A 101 -16.70 -3.61 -14.88
C GLY A 101 -16.07 -4.51 -15.93
N LEU A 102 -16.23 -4.11 -17.19
CA LEU A 102 -15.56 -4.74 -18.31
C LEU A 102 -14.15 -4.18 -18.42
N ALA A 103 -13.16 -5.03 -18.66
CA ALA A 103 -11.77 -4.63 -18.83
C ALA A 103 -11.08 -5.49 -19.88
N ARG A 104 -9.82 -5.18 -20.18
CA ARG A 104 -8.92 -6.01 -20.96
C ARG A 104 -7.70 -6.41 -20.14
N LEU A 105 -7.44 -7.70 -20.06
CA LEU A 105 -6.20 -8.27 -19.52
C LEU A 105 -5.37 -8.79 -20.70
N GLU A 106 -4.21 -8.17 -20.96
CA GLU A 106 -3.36 -8.50 -22.11
C GLU A 106 -4.15 -8.56 -23.44
N GLY A 107 -5.05 -7.59 -23.63
CA GLY A 107 -5.94 -7.52 -24.80
C GLY A 107 -7.18 -8.42 -24.76
N HIS A 108 -7.27 -9.39 -23.84
CA HIS A 108 -8.42 -10.28 -23.71
C HIS A 108 -9.54 -9.63 -22.89
N PRO A 109 -10.78 -9.58 -23.39
CA PRO A 109 -11.90 -9.01 -22.66
C PRO A 109 -12.26 -9.86 -21.44
N VAL A 110 -12.38 -9.22 -20.28
CA VAL A 110 -12.63 -9.84 -18.99
C VAL A 110 -13.65 -9.04 -18.18
N MET A 111 -14.33 -9.69 -17.25
CA MET A 111 -15.15 -9.06 -16.24
C MET A 111 -14.36 -9.00 -14.94
N VAL A 112 -14.27 -7.81 -14.34
CA VAL A 112 -13.65 -7.62 -13.02
C VAL A 112 -14.75 -7.34 -12.01
N ILE A 113 -14.70 -8.02 -10.86
CA ILE A 113 -15.60 -7.80 -9.73
C ILE A 113 -14.76 -7.87 -8.46
N GLY A 114 -14.90 -6.91 -7.57
CA GLY A 114 -14.19 -6.93 -6.29
C GLY A 114 -14.76 -5.97 -5.27
N HIS A 115 -14.35 -6.18 -4.02
CA HIS A 115 -14.72 -5.30 -2.92
C HIS A 115 -13.89 -4.03 -2.98
N GLN A 116 -14.53 -2.88 -2.86
CA GLN A 116 -13.88 -1.59 -2.77
C GLN A 116 -14.06 -1.00 -1.37
N LYS A 117 -12.93 -0.82 -0.68
CA LYS A 117 -12.89 -0.14 0.61
C LYS A 117 -12.52 1.33 0.41
N GLY A 118 -12.95 2.17 1.34
CA GLY A 118 -12.47 3.55 1.43
C GLY A 118 -11.09 3.66 2.07
N ARG A 119 -10.28 4.61 1.60
CA ARG A 119 -8.96 4.92 2.16
C ARG A 119 -9.08 5.87 3.35
N ASP A 120 -9.87 6.92 3.20
CA ASP A 120 -10.13 7.89 4.26
C ASP A 120 -11.45 7.59 5.01
N THR A 121 -11.72 8.34 6.08
CA THR A 121 -12.93 8.15 6.88
C THR A 121 -14.20 8.44 6.08
N LYS A 122 -14.17 9.39 5.14
CA LYS A 122 -15.37 9.76 4.36
C LYS A 122 -15.70 8.66 3.35
N GLU A 123 -14.70 8.17 2.64
CA GLU A 123 -14.81 7.06 1.72
C GLU A 123 -15.22 5.78 2.44
N LYS A 124 -14.72 5.51 3.65
CA LYS A 124 -15.12 4.33 4.45
C LYS A 124 -16.57 4.36 4.95
N ILE A 125 -17.17 5.55 5.02
CA ILE A 125 -18.59 5.70 5.36
C ILE A 125 -19.45 5.57 4.10
N TYR A 126 -18.91 6.01 2.95
CA TYR A 126 -19.61 5.96 1.67
C TYR A 126 -19.59 4.56 1.03
N ARG A 127 -18.45 3.87 1.12
CA ARG A 127 -18.20 2.50 0.66
C ARG A 127 -18.53 1.52 1.77
#